data_AF-A0A524IDB0-F1
#
_entry.id   AF-A0A524IDB0-F1
#
_cell.length_a   1.000
_cell.length_b   1.000
_cell.length_c   1.000
_cell.angle_alpha   90.00
_cell.angle_beta   90.00
_cell.angle_gamma   90.00
#
_symmetry.space_group_name_H-M   'P 1'
#
loop_
_entity.id
_entity.type
_entity.pdbx_description
1 polymer ?
#
loop_
_entity_poly.entity_id
_entity_poly.type
_entity_poly.pdbx_seq_one_letter_code
_entity_poly.pdbx_strand_id
1 'polypeptide(L)'
;MPRFASTVVGVTVAGLLFFLSLPSPVTASRAGAAAVAWPGISFEQRAVGLTLPVQVAHAGDGSGTLYVVEQGGRIRTLKDGALGVVPFLDISARVVAGGERGLLGVAFPPGFATKGHFYVNYTRGPDGATVV
;
A
#
# COMPACT_ATOMS: atom_id res chain seq x y z
N MET A 1 38.70 49.46 -75.85
CA MET A 1 40.03 48.82 -75.93
C MET A 1 40.66 48.88 -74.53
N PRO A 2 41.40 47.87 -74.02
CA PRO A 2 41.83 46.56 -74.56
C PRO A 2 41.29 45.38 -73.67
N ARG A 3 41.55 44.07 -73.82
CA ARG A 3 42.50 43.25 -74.57
C ARG A 3 41.99 41.79 -74.64
N PHE A 4 42.41 41.09 -75.70
CA PHE A 4 42.43 39.65 -76.04
C PHE A 4 42.79 38.72 -74.84
N ALA A 5 42.60 37.39 -74.82
CA ALA A 5 42.67 36.34 -75.85
C ALA A 5 42.07 35.03 -75.27
N SER A 6 41.41 34.17 -76.06
CA SER A 6 41.93 32.91 -76.64
C SER A 6 42.43 31.85 -75.63
N THR A 7 41.84 30.64 -75.67
CA THR A 7 42.50 29.37 -76.05
C THR A 7 41.76 28.14 -75.51
N VAL A 8 41.82 27.09 -76.34
CA VAL A 8 41.08 25.81 -76.41
C VAL A 8 41.56 24.78 -75.37
N VAL A 9 40.89 23.61 -75.37
CA VAL A 9 41.25 22.26 -74.88
C VAL A 9 40.45 21.93 -73.61
N GLY A 10 39.61 20.91 -73.53
CA GLY A 10 39.58 19.61 -74.18
C GLY A 10 39.61 18.54 -73.07
N VAL A 11 39.01 17.37 -73.35
CA VAL A 11 39.09 16.10 -72.59
C VAL A 11 37.93 15.79 -71.62
N THR A 12 37.07 14.90 -72.13
CA THR A 12 36.14 13.96 -71.50
C THR A 12 36.72 13.14 -70.34
N VAL A 13 35.93 12.88 -69.29
CA VAL A 13 36.03 11.65 -68.49
C VAL A 13 34.62 11.15 -68.12
N ALA A 14 34.43 9.84 -68.28
CA ALA A 14 33.19 9.08 -68.16
C ALA A 14 32.57 9.12 -66.75
N GLY A 15 31.23 9.23 -66.71
CA GLY A 15 30.44 9.19 -65.48
C GLY A 15 30.32 7.78 -64.91
N LEU A 16 30.83 7.59 -63.69
CA LEU A 16 30.57 6.42 -62.85
C LEU A 16 29.32 6.72 -62.01
N LEU A 17 28.20 6.03 -62.29
CA LEU A 17 26.99 6.16 -61.48
C LEU A 17 27.19 5.48 -60.12
N PHE A 18 27.49 6.27 -59.10
CA PHE A 18 27.56 5.83 -57.71
C PHE A 18 26.13 5.82 -57.13
N PHE A 19 25.53 4.64 -56.99
CA PHE A 19 24.26 4.50 -56.25
C PHE A 19 24.54 4.74 -54.76
N LEU A 20 24.25 5.94 -54.25
CA LEU A 20 24.21 6.19 -52.80
C LEU A 20 23.00 5.46 -52.22
N SER A 21 23.25 4.28 -51.63
CA SER A 21 22.32 3.64 -50.71
C SER A 21 22.24 4.46 -49.43
N LEU A 22 21.14 5.20 -49.24
CA LEU A 22 20.86 5.88 -47.97
C LEU A 22 20.25 4.86 -47.00
N PRO A 23 20.81 4.67 -45.79
CA PRO A 23 20.18 3.81 -44.80
C PRO A 23 18.84 4.43 -44.37
N SER A 24 17.75 3.69 -44.54
CA SER A 24 16.45 4.09 -44.02
C SER A 24 16.52 4.19 -42.49
N PRO A 25 16.04 5.29 -41.87
CA PRO A 25 15.95 5.36 -40.43
C PRO A 25 14.93 4.34 -39.95
N VAL A 26 15.38 3.28 -39.28
CA VAL A 26 14.49 2.37 -38.55
C VAL A 26 13.98 3.15 -37.35
N THR A 27 12.78 3.72 -37.47
CA THR A 27 12.09 4.31 -36.33
C THR A 27 11.56 3.16 -35.48
N ALA A 28 12.26 2.85 -34.40
CA ALA A 28 11.75 1.93 -33.40
C ALA A 28 10.50 2.55 -32.75
N SER A 29 9.31 2.07 -33.12
CA SER A 29 8.07 2.40 -32.42
C SER A 29 8.14 1.76 -31.03
N ARG A 30 8.49 2.56 -30.02
CA ARG A 30 8.31 2.14 -28.64
C ARG A 30 6.82 2.20 -28.37
N ALA A 31 6.13 1.05 -28.44
CA ALA A 31 4.78 0.94 -27.91
C ALA A 31 4.83 1.44 -26.45
N GLY A 32 4.25 2.61 -26.21
CA GLY A 32 4.18 3.18 -24.87
C GLY A 32 3.34 2.26 -24.02
N ALA A 33 3.93 1.68 -22.97
CA ALA A 33 3.17 0.95 -21.98
C ALA A 33 2.07 1.89 -21.45
N ALA A 34 0.81 1.50 -21.60
CA ALA A 34 -0.31 2.25 -21.03
C ALA A 34 -0.08 2.38 -19.53
N ALA A 35 -0.06 3.62 -19.02
CA ALA A 35 0.10 3.86 -17.60
C ALA A 35 -1.12 3.26 -16.86
N VAL A 36 -0.85 2.42 -15.86
CA VAL A 36 -1.90 1.94 -14.95
C VAL A 36 -2.38 3.13 -14.13
N ALA A 37 -3.65 3.50 -14.29
CA ALA A 37 -4.30 4.51 -13.46
C ALA A 37 -4.75 3.88 -12.15
N TRP A 38 -4.07 4.22 -11.05
CA TRP A 38 -4.45 3.77 -9.72
C TRP A 38 -5.62 4.62 -9.17
N PRO A 39 -6.56 4.01 -8.42
CA PRO A 39 -7.61 4.78 -7.77
C PRO A 39 -7.01 5.76 -6.73
N GLY A 40 -7.62 6.94 -6.62
CA GLY A 40 -7.34 7.85 -5.52
C GLY A 40 -7.90 7.30 -4.21
N ILE A 41 -7.10 7.31 -3.16
CA ILE A 41 -7.50 6.88 -1.82
C ILE A 41 -7.44 8.10 -0.90
N SER A 42 -8.51 8.29 -0.11
CA SER A 42 -8.57 9.29 0.96
C SER A 42 -8.78 8.61 2.30
N PHE A 43 -8.29 9.24 3.36
CA PHE A 43 -8.49 8.77 4.73
C PHE A 43 -9.49 9.67 5.45
N GLU A 44 -10.35 9.05 6.25
CA GLU A 44 -11.25 9.74 7.17
C GLU A 44 -10.91 9.30 8.59
N GLN A 45 -10.74 10.27 9.48
CA GLN A 45 -10.49 9.97 10.89
C GLN A 45 -11.78 9.48 11.56
N ARG A 46 -11.78 8.23 12.03
CA ARG A 46 -12.96 7.60 12.64
C ARG A 46 -12.98 7.61 14.16
N ALA A 47 -11.83 7.76 14.81
CA ALA A 47 -11.72 7.80 16.27
C ALA A 47 -10.41 8.49 16.71
N VAL A 48 -10.41 8.99 17.94
CA VAL A 48 -9.24 9.52 18.67
C VAL A 48 -9.23 8.97 20.09
N GLY A 49 -8.10 9.08 20.81
CA GLY A 49 -8.02 8.63 22.20
C GLY A 49 -7.82 7.13 22.39
N LEU A 50 -7.37 6.44 21.35
CA LEU A 50 -6.87 5.07 21.41
C LEU A 50 -5.40 5.07 21.86
N THR A 51 -5.01 4.07 22.65
CA THR A 51 -3.64 3.91 23.14
C THR A 51 -3.00 2.66 22.54
N LEU A 52 -2.01 2.83 21.66
CA LEU A 52 -1.28 1.75 20.98
C LEU A 52 -2.21 0.66 20.41
N PRO A 53 -3.13 1.01 19.47
CA PRO A 53 -4.02 0.03 18.85
C PRO A 53 -3.23 -0.94 17.96
N VAL A 54 -3.47 -2.24 18.10
CA VAL A 54 -2.76 -3.31 17.37
C VAL A 54 -3.66 -4.15 16.47
N GLN A 55 -4.98 -4.13 16.68
CA GLN A 55 -5.95 -4.81 15.83
C GLN A 55 -7.29 -4.07 15.84
N VAL A 56 -8.00 -4.11 14.71
CA VAL A 56 -9.43 -3.78 14.61
C VAL A 56 -10.18 -5.01 14.09
N ALA A 57 -11.25 -5.42 14.77
CA ALA A 57 -12.07 -6.57 14.40
C ALA A 57 -13.57 -6.24 14.45
N HIS A 58 -14.39 -7.05 13.79
CA HIS A 58 -15.86 -7.05 13.95
C HIS A 58 -16.30 -8.44 14.41
N ALA A 59 -17.43 -8.52 15.12
CA ALA A 59 -17.93 -9.79 15.65
C ALA A 59 -18.78 -10.60 14.65
N GLY A 60 -19.02 -10.06 13.46
CA GLY A 60 -19.83 -10.72 12.43
C GLY A 60 -21.32 -10.88 12.81
N ASP A 61 -21.79 -10.05 13.74
CA ASP A 61 -23.14 -10.14 14.34
C ASP A 61 -24.13 -9.10 13.78
N GLY A 62 -23.74 -8.35 12.75
CA GLY A 62 -24.56 -7.30 12.15
C GLY A 62 -24.72 -6.04 13.01
N SER A 63 -24.07 -5.94 14.18
CA SER A 63 -24.22 -4.81 15.09
C SER A 63 -23.58 -3.50 14.60
N GLY A 64 -22.68 -3.59 13.60
CA GLY A 64 -21.85 -2.49 13.14
C GLY A 64 -20.74 -2.08 14.11
N THR A 65 -20.57 -2.80 15.22
CA THR A 65 -19.56 -2.51 16.24
C THR A 65 -18.18 -2.99 15.79
N LEU A 66 -17.19 -2.11 15.88
CA LEU A 66 -15.78 -2.45 15.77
C LEU A 66 -15.17 -2.62 17.17
N TYR A 67 -14.26 -3.57 17.28
CA TYR A 67 -13.51 -3.89 18.48
C TYR A 67 -12.05 -3.56 18.22
N VAL A 68 -11.53 -2.54 18.90
CA VAL A 68 -10.16 -2.05 18.76
C VAL A 68 -9.34 -2.59 19.93
N VAL A 69 -8.32 -3.38 19.63
CA VAL A 69 -7.41 -3.97 20.60
C VAL A 69 -6.29 -2.99 20.91
N GLU A 70 -6.15 -2.59 22.17
CA GLU A 70 -5.07 -1.76 22.69
C GLU A 70 -4.02 -2.65 23.37
N GLN A 71 -2.75 -2.48 22.98
CA GLN A 71 -1.63 -3.35 23.41
C GLN A 71 -1.54 -3.54 24.93
N GLY A 72 -1.93 -2.50 25.70
CA GLY A 72 -1.92 -2.50 27.17
C GLY A 72 -2.94 -3.42 27.84
N GLY A 73 -3.70 -4.22 27.08
CA GLY A 73 -4.62 -5.21 27.65
C GLY A 73 -6.09 -4.79 27.65
N ARG A 74 -6.49 -3.87 26.77
CA ARG A 74 -7.87 -3.39 26.66
C ARG A 74 -8.44 -3.62 25.28
N ILE A 75 -9.74 -3.87 25.21
CA ILE A 75 -10.51 -3.85 23.96
C ILE A 75 -11.54 -2.74 24.07
N ARG A 76 -11.50 -1.77 23.15
CA ARG A 76 -12.44 -0.66 23.04
C ARG A 76 -13.50 -0.97 21.99
N THR A 77 -14.75 -0.61 22.24
CA THR A 77 -15.77 -0.59 21.19
C THR A 77 -15.74 0.73 20.45
N LEU A 78 -15.91 0.68 19.13
CA LEU A 78 -16.12 1.84 18.28
C LEU A 78 -17.40 1.59 17.48
N LYS A 79 -18.38 2.47 17.64
CA LYS A 79 -19.65 2.39 16.91
C LYS A 79 -20.06 3.80 16.49
N ASP A 80 -20.37 3.97 15.21
CA ASP A 80 -20.80 5.26 14.64
C ASP A 80 -19.83 6.42 14.95
N GLY A 81 -18.52 6.14 15.00
CA GLY A 81 -17.47 7.12 15.31
C GLY A 81 -17.28 7.42 16.80
N ALA A 82 -18.10 6.83 17.68
CA ALA A 82 -18.00 6.99 19.12
C ALA A 82 -17.25 5.81 19.76
N LEU A 83 -16.21 6.12 20.55
CA LEU A 83 -15.56 5.13 21.40
C LEU A 83 -16.37 4.89 22.67
N GLY A 84 -16.53 3.62 23.03
CA GLY A 84 -17.10 3.24 24.32
C GLY A 84 -16.29 3.81 25.48
N VAL A 85 -16.99 4.39 26.46
CA VAL A 85 -16.41 4.88 27.72
C VAL A 85 -15.83 3.72 28.53
N VAL A 86 -16.60 2.63 28.63
CA VAL A 86 -16.18 1.39 29.28
C VAL A 86 -15.57 0.47 28.21
N PRO A 87 -14.37 -0.08 28.44
CA PRO A 87 -13.81 -1.08 27.53
C PRO A 87 -14.70 -2.34 27.49
N PHE A 88 -14.78 -2.98 26.34
CA PHE A 88 -15.41 -4.30 26.19
C PHE A 88 -14.70 -5.36 27.03
N LEU A 89 -13.37 -5.27 27.11
CA LEU A 89 -12.54 -6.12 27.93
C LEU A 89 -11.41 -5.27 28.53
N ASP A 90 -11.15 -5.44 29.83
CA ASP A 90 -9.92 -4.97 30.46
C ASP A 90 -9.26 -6.14 31.21
N ILE A 91 -8.11 -6.58 30.69
CA ILE A 91 -7.24 -7.58 31.30
C ILE A 91 -5.84 -7.00 31.52
N SER A 92 -5.68 -5.68 31.63
CA SER A 92 -4.36 -5.04 31.74
C SER A 92 -3.54 -5.59 32.91
N ALA A 93 -4.21 -6.02 33.99
CA ALA A 93 -3.57 -6.65 35.15
C ALA A 93 -2.95 -8.04 34.85
N ARG A 94 -3.35 -8.69 33.77
CA ARG A 94 -2.83 -10.01 33.33
C ARG A 94 -1.76 -9.90 32.25
N VAL A 95 -1.55 -8.71 31.69
CA VAL A 95 -0.74 -8.49 30.49
C VAL A 95 0.58 -7.85 30.87
N VAL A 96 1.67 -8.36 30.28
CA VAL A 96 2.94 -7.60 30.19
C VAL A 96 3.04 -7.02 28.79
N ALA A 97 3.21 -5.70 28.67
CA ALA A 97 3.21 -4.99 27.40
C ALA A 97 4.59 -4.42 27.04
N GLY A 98 4.78 -4.11 25.75
CA GLY A 98 5.96 -3.45 25.21
C GLY A 98 6.72 -4.30 24.19
N GLY A 99 7.25 -3.65 23.15
CA GLY A 99 7.75 -4.35 21.96
C GLY A 99 6.59 -5.08 21.28
N GLU A 100 6.76 -6.38 21.03
CA GLU A 100 5.70 -7.27 20.52
C GLU A 100 4.86 -7.92 21.63
N ARG A 101 5.10 -7.60 22.90
CA ARG A 101 4.29 -8.11 24.02
C ARG A 101 3.07 -7.24 24.27
N GLY A 102 1.98 -7.87 24.67
CA GLY A 102 0.75 -7.17 25.04
C GLY A 102 -0.48 -8.03 24.81
N LEU A 103 -1.65 -7.41 24.76
CA LEU A 103 -2.83 -7.98 24.11
C LEU A 103 -2.72 -7.72 22.62
N LEU A 104 -2.67 -8.79 21.81
CA LEU A 104 -2.28 -8.74 20.40
C LEU A 104 -3.41 -9.17 19.46
N GLY A 105 -4.39 -9.91 19.98
CA GLY A 105 -5.43 -10.49 19.14
C GLY A 105 -6.77 -10.63 19.85
N VAL A 106 -7.85 -10.47 19.07
CA VAL A 106 -9.21 -10.91 19.40
C VAL A 106 -9.81 -11.67 18.21
N ALA A 107 -10.56 -12.73 18.50
CA ALA A 107 -11.31 -13.50 17.52
C ALA A 107 -12.72 -13.82 18.02
N PHE A 108 -13.71 -13.56 17.17
CA PHE A 108 -15.12 -13.87 17.43
C PHE A 108 -15.53 -15.12 16.64
N PRO A 109 -16.10 -16.15 17.27
CA PRO A 109 -16.58 -17.32 16.55
C PRO A 109 -17.84 -16.98 15.74
N PRO A 110 -18.13 -17.70 14.64
CA PRO A 110 -19.42 -17.61 13.97
C PRO A 110 -20.57 -17.85 14.96
N GLY A 111 -21.58 -16.99 14.93
CA GLY A 111 -22.70 -17.02 15.88
C GLY A 111 -22.36 -16.46 17.27
N PHE A 112 -21.36 -15.58 17.38
CA PHE A 112 -20.94 -14.91 18.63
C PHE A 112 -22.13 -14.40 19.46
N ALA A 113 -23.09 -13.73 18.83
CA ALA A 113 -24.27 -13.17 19.50
C ALA A 113 -25.07 -14.23 20.30
N THR A 114 -25.07 -15.48 19.85
CA THR A 114 -25.74 -16.59 20.54
C THR A 114 -24.80 -17.33 21.49
N LYS A 115 -23.53 -17.46 21.11
CA LYS A 115 -22.53 -18.26 21.84
C LYS A 115 -21.94 -17.56 23.06
N GLY A 116 -21.88 -16.23 23.06
CA GLY A 116 -21.43 -15.42 24.20
C GLY A 116 -19.96 -15.58 24.59
N HIS A 117 -19.11 -16.18 23.74
CA HIS A 117 -17.67 -16.30 23.99
C HIS A 117 -16.84 -15.82 22.81
N PHE A 118 -15.64 -15.36 23.10
CA PHE A 118 -14.63 -14.88 22.16
C PHE A 118 -13.25 -15.27 22.70
N TYR A 119 -12.23 -15.12 21.87
CA TYR A 119 -10.85 -15.54 22.18
C TYR A 119 -9.92 -14.34 22.11
N VAL A 120 -8.85 -14.36 22.91
CA VAL A 120 -7.84 -13.30 22.92
C VAL A 120 -6.43 -13.88 22.96
N ASN A 121 -5.52 -13.30 22.19
CA ASN A 121 -4.10 -13.64 22.24
C ASN A 121 -3.34 -12.57 23.03
N TYR A 122 -2.64 -12.94 24.10
CA TYR A 122 -1.86 -11.99 24.88
C TYR A 122 -0.60 -12.59 25.51
N THR A 123 0.36 -11.72 25.83
CA THR A 123 1.53 -12.05 26.65
C THR A 123 1.19 -11.88 28.13
N ARG A 124 1.20 -12.98 28.88
CA ARG A 124 0.87 -13.00 30.31
C ARG A 124 1.99 -12.39 31.16
N GLY A 125 1.62 -11.50 32.07
CA GLY A 125 2.46 -11.17 33.23
C GLY A 125 2.26 -12.22 34.33
N PRO A 126 3.31 -12.68 35.05
CA PRO A 126 4.68 -12.17 35.12
C PRO A 126 5.71 -12.91 34.25
N ASP A 127 5.35 -14.04 33.65
CA ASP A 127 6.29 -14.99 33.04
C ASP A 127 6.53 -14.76 31.54
N GLY A 128 5.77 -13.88 30.90
CA GLY A 128 5.90 -13.58 29.48
C GLY A 128 5.34 -14.66 28.56
N ALA A 129 4.57 -15.62 29.08
CA ALA A 129 4.01 -16.69 28.28
C ALA A 129 2.91 -16.18 27.35
N THR A 130 2.84 -16.72 26.12
CA THR A 130 1.73 -16.46 25.21
C THR A 130 0.50 -17.29 25.63
N VAL A 131 -0.65 -16.64 25.71
CA VAL A 131 -1.95 -17.23 26.03
C VAL A 131 -2.93 -16.96 24.88
N VAL A 132 -3.78 -17.95 24.56
CA VAL A 132 -4.88 -17.89 23.57
C VAL A 132 -6.16 -18.42 24.20
#